data_AF-A0A7L3J0Z2-F1
#
_entry.id   AF-A0A7L3J0Z2-F1
#
_cell.length_a   1.000
_cell.length_b   1.000
_cell.length_c   1.000
_cell.angle_alpha   90.00
_cell.angle_beta   90.00
_cell.angle_gamma   90.00
#
_symmetry.space_group_name_H-M   'P 1'
#
loop_
_entity.id
_entity.type
_entity.pdbx_description
1 polymer ?
#
loop_
_entity_poly.entity_id
_entity_poly.type
_entity_poly.pdbx_seq_one_letter_code
_entity_poly.pdbx_strand_id
1 'polypeptide(L)'
;LFFLPLPPDKMKDGIIAKLANQAADYYGDAYKQCQYKDTLPKYFYFQEVFPVLAAKHCIMQANAEYHQSILAKQQKKFGEEIGRLQHAADLVKTVASRYDEYINVKDLVDKINRALTAAKKDNDFIYHDRVPDLKDLESIGKASLVKSTPVVVPLSQKFTDLFEKMVPLQVQQSVSVYNQRKADLVNRLIAQMREATNLANGVLASLNLPAAIEDVSGDTVPQSILNKSKSVIEQGGIQTVDQLIKDLPELLQRNKEILDESLRLLDEEETTDNDLRTKFKERWQRTPSNELYKPLRAEGANYHNILNKAVQADGQVKERYQSHRDTIALLCKPESELNAAIPSANPAKTLQGSNYTNLLTKKVMAHPRQYDYFSYNSNLKSVNFDMTSKFLTALAQDGAINEEAISVAELDRIYGSYTQKVQESLKKQEELLKNIQVQH
;
A
#
# COMPACT_ATOMS: atom_id res chain seq x y z
N LEU A 1 -34.75 -16.00 27.49
CA LEU A 1 -34.15 -15.15 28.54
C LEU A 1 -34.91 -13.87 28.84
N PHE A 2 -35.64 -13.24 27.90
CA PHE A 2 -36.56 -12.13 28.25
C PHE A 2 -37.99 -12.58 28.59
N PHE A 3 -38.30 -13.86 28.35
CA PHE A 3 -39.54 -14.52 28.76
C PHE A 3 -39.48 -15.12 30.18
N LEU A 4 -38.28 -15.44 30.70
CA LEU A 4 -38.10 -16.31 31.89
C LEU A 4 -37.75 -15.60 33.23
N PRO A 5 -37.15 -14.39 33.30
CA PRO A 5 -36.75 -13.76 34.55
C PRO A 5 -37.32 -12.34 34.70
N LEU A 6 -38.59 -12.13 34.36
CA LEU A 6 -39.27 -10.91 34.77
C LEU A 6 -40.11 -11.27 36.01
N PRO A 7 -39.90 -10.62 37.17
CA PRO A 7 -40.66 -10.94 38.37
C PRO A 7 -42.16 -10.91 38.06
N PRO A 8 -42.94 -11.86 38.58
CA PRO A 8 -44.33 -12.13 38.18
C PRO A 8 -45.33 -10.96 38.37
N ASP A 9 -44.90 -9.82 38.91
CA ASP A 9 -45.81 -8.78 39.39
C ASP A 9 -46.06 -7.57 38.47
N LYS A 10 -45.51 -7.45 37.24
CA LYS A 10 -45.74 -6.21 36.43
C LYS A 10 -45.92 -6.31 34.90
N MET A 11 -46.08 -7.49 34.30
CA MET A 11 -46.39 -7.58 32.86
C MET A 11 -47.74 -8.23 32.59
N LYS A 12 -48.59 -7.54 31.82
CA LYS A 12 -49.90 -8.04 31.39
C LYS A 12 -49.73 -9.28 30.51
N ASP A 13 -50.61 -10.26 30.64
CA ASP A 13 -50.59 -11.50 29.84
C ASP A 13 -50.52 -11.25 28.33
N GLY A 14 -51.17 -10.18 27.83
CA GLY A 14 -51.08 -9.80 26.42
C GLY A 14 -49.67 -9.41 25.95
N ILE A 15 -48.80 -8.91 26.82
CA ILE A 15 -47.38 -8.65 26.51
C ILE A 15 -46.61 -9.97 26.50
N ILE A 16 -46.85 -10.81 27.51
CA ILE A 16 -46.19 -12.12 27.65
C ILE A 16 -46.52 -13.00 26.44
N ALA A 17 -47.77 -13.00 25.99
CA ALA A 17 -48.21 -13.71 24.79
C ALA A 17 -47.44 -13.25 23.54
N LYS A 18 -47.25 -11.93 23.34
CA LYS A 18 -46.50 -11.39 22.20
C LYS A 18 -45.00 -11.69 22.26
N LEU A 19 -44.40 -11.70 23.45
CA LEU A 19 -42.99 -12.06 23.66
C LEU A 19 -42.77 -13.56 23.41
N ALA A 20 -43.64 -14.41 23.94
CA ALA A 20 -43.61 -15.85 23.72
C ALA A 20 -43.81 -16.18 22.23
N ASN A 21 -44.73 -15.51 21.56
CA ASN A 21 -44.98 -15.71 20.14
C ASN A 21 -43.80 -15.24 19.26
N GLN A 22 -43.11 -14.16 19.64
CA GLN A 22 -41.87 -13.78 18.95
C GLN A 22 -40.74 -14.80 19.16
N ALA A 23 -40.61 -15.37 20.36
CA ALA A 23 -39.64 -16.43 20.62
C ALA A 23 -39.99 -17.71 19.84
N ALA A 24 -41.27 -18.06 19.76
CA ALA A 24 -41.76 -19.17 18.93
C ALA A 24 -41.38 -18.98 17.46
N ASP A 25 -41.52 -17.77 16.94
CA ASP A 25 -41.11 -17.43 15.56
C ASP A 25 -39.61 -17.63 15.33
N TYR A 26 -38.78 -17.12 16.25
CA TYR A 26 -37.33 -17.31 16.16
C TYR A 26 -36.91 -18.78 16.22
N TYR A 27 -37.51 -19.58 17.11
CA TYR A 27 -37.24 -21.03 17.16
C TYR A 27 -37.77 -21.75 15.93
N GLY A 28 -38.92 -21.34 15.38
CA GLY A 28 -39.51 -21.93 14.18
C GLY A 28 -38.66 -21.70 12.94
N ASP A 29 -38.15 -20.48 12.75
CA ASP A 29 -37.25 -20.17 11.64
C ASP A 29 -35.89 -20.87 11.77
N ALA A 30 -35.34 -20.94 12.99
CA ALA A 30 -34.14 -21.74 13.26
C ALA A 30 -34.36 -23.23 12.96
N TYR A 31 -35.50 -23.80 13.37
CA TYR A 31 -35.87 -25.18 13.09
C TYR A 31 -35.94 -25.48 11.59
N LYS A 32 -36.65 -24.64 10.82
CA LYS A 32 -36.77 -24.77 9.35
C LYS A 32 -35.40 -24.72 8.66
N GLN A 33 -34.52 -23.83 9.10
CA GLN A 33 -33.16 -23.73 8.54
C GLN A 33 -32.31 -24.97 8.81
N CYS A 34 -32.50 -25.62 9.96
CA CYS A 34 -31.82 -26.86 10.31
C CYS A 34 -32.39 -28.10 9.60
N GLN A 35 -33.63 -28.05 9.11
CA GLN A 35 -34.31 -29.21 8.52
C GLN A 35 -33.71 -29.68 7.18
N TYR A 36 -33.11 -28.78 6.41
CA TYR A 36 -32.70 -29.05 5.02
C TYR A 36 -31.23 -28.76 4.71
N LYS A 37 -30.37 -28.56 5.72
CA LYS A 37 -28.96 -28.18 5.50
C LYS A 37 -27.98 -29.34 5.71
N ASP A 38 -27.37 -29.78 4.62
CA ASP A 38 -26.29 -30.79 4.59
C ASP A 38 -24.95 -30.31 5.18
N THR A 39 -24.78 -29.00 5.38
CA THR A 39 -23.53 -28.38 5.88
C THR A 39 -23.38 -28.41 7.40
N LEU A 40 -24.41 -28.86 8.14
CA LEU A 40 -24.34 -28.95 9.59
C LEU A 40 -23.74 -30.30 10.02
N PRO A 41 -22.78 -30.34 10.97
CA PRO A 41 -22.27 -31.58 11.53
C PRO A 41 -23.41 -32.50 12.01
N LYS A 42 -23.60 -33.62 11.32
CA LYS A 42 -24.81 -34.46 11.45
C LYS A 42 -25.03 -34.98 12.87
N TYR A 43 -23.96 -35.27 13.61
CA TYR A 43 -24.06 -35.85 14.95
C TYR A 43 -24.61 -34.84 15.98
N PHE A 44 -23.93 -33.71 16.20
CA PHE A 44 -24.31 -32.72 17.21
C PHE A 44 -25.62 -32.00 16.87
N TYR A 45 -25.82 -31.60 15.61
CA TYR A 45 -26.98 -30.81 15.24
C TYR A 45 -28.28 -31.63 15.20
N PHE A 46 -28.25 -32.87 14.71
CA PHE A 46 -29.47 -33.66 14.60
C PHE A 46 -29.83 -34.43 15.87
N GLN A 47 -28.85 -34.76 16.74
CA GLN A 47 -29.14 -35.48 17.99
C GLN A 47 -29.50 -34.56 19.16
N GLU A 48 -28.95 -33.34 19.24
CA GLU A 48 -29.16 -32.47 20.39
C GLU A 48 -29.85 -31.15 20.05
N VAL A 49 -29.42 -30.45 18.99
CA VAL A 49 -29.94 -29.11 18.68
C VAL A 49 -31.31 -29.16 18.03
N PHE A 50 -31.51 -30.02 17.03
CA PHE A 50 -32.75 -30.08 16.24
C PHE A 50 -33.99 -30.48 17.07
N PRO A 51 -33.95 -31.53 17.92
CA PRO A 51 -35.08 -31.87 18.79
C PRO A 51 -35.40 -30.75 19.80
N VAL A 52 -34.36 -30.11 20.34
CA VAL A 52 -34.50 -28.98 21.28
C VAL A 52 -35.13 -27.75 20.61
N LEU A 53 -34.78 -27.44 19.36
CA LEU A 53 -35.41 -26.36 18.59
C LEU A 53 -36.89 -26.62 18.35
N ALA A 54 -37.26 -27.83 17.92
CA ALA A 54 -38.65 -28.25 17.76
C ALA A 54 -39.43 -28.16 19.07
N ALA A 55 -38.87 -28.72 20.16
CA ALA A 55 -39.50 -28.68 21.47
C ALA A 55 -39.70 -27.24 21.96
N LYS A 56 -38.67 -26.39 21.88
CA LYS A 56 -38.76 -24.98 22.29
C LYS A 56 -39.73 -24.17 21.43
N HIS A 57 -39.83 -24.43 20.13
CA HIS A 57 -40.84 -23.83 19.27
C HIS A 57 -42.26 -24.11 19.80
N CYS A 58 -42.60 -25.39 20.00
CA CYS A 58 -43.91 -25.80 20.51
C CYS A 58 -44.18 -25.27 21.93
N ILE A 59 -43.19 -25.29 22.83
CA ILE A 59 -43.34 -24.75 24.19
C ILE A 59 -43.61 -23.25 24.16
N MET A 60 -42.90 -22.48 23.33
CA MET A 60 -43.13 -21.04 23.22
C MET A 60 -44.49 -20.71 22.60
N GLN A 61 -44.96 -21.49 21.61
CA GLN A 61 -46.32 -21.39 21.09
C GLN A 61 -47.38 -21.69 22.15
N ALA A 62 -47.21 -22.77 22.92
CA ALA A 62 -48.14 -23.12 24.00
C ALA A 62 -48.21 -22.04 25.09
N ASN A 63 -47.08 -21.42 25.43
CA ASN A 63 -47.06 -20.28 26.35
C ASN A 63 -47.76 -19.05 25.76
N ALA A 64 -47.59 -18.77 24.47
CA ALA A 64 -48.30 -17.69 23.80
C ALA A 64 -49.83 -17.90 23.86
N GLU A 65 -50.30 -19.10 23.53
CA GLU A 65 -51.72 -19.47 23.58
C GLU A 65 -52.30 -19.45 24.99
N TYR A 66 -51.56 -19.97 25.97
CA TYR A 66 -51.97 -19.94 27.38
C TYR A 66 -52.15 -18.52 27.91
N HIS A 67 -51.21 -17.61 27.66
CA HIS A 67 -51.34 -16.23 28.12
C HIS A 67 -52.41 -15.46 27.33
N GLN A 68 -52.57 -15.76 26.03
CA GLN A 68 -53.65 -15.18 25.24
C GLN A 68 -55.04 -15.69 25.69
N SER A 69 -55.17 -16.93 26.17
CA SER A 69 -56.43 -17.44 26.71
C SER A 69 -56.84 -16.72 27.99
N ILE A 70 -55.89 -16.34 28.85
CA ILE A 70 -56.16 -15.50 30.03
C ILE A 70 -56.72 -14.14 29.61
N LEU A 71 -56.21 -13.55 28.53
CA LEU A 71 -56.73 -12.29 27.99
C LEU A 71 -58.15 -12.47 27.42
N ALA A 72 -58.42 -13.57 26.70
CA ALA A 72 -59.75 -13.89 26.19
C ALA A 72 -60.77 -14.04 27.33
N LYS A 73 -60.39 -14.72 28.42
CA LYS A 73 -61.19 -14.82 29.64
C LYS A 73 -61.52 -13.46 30.24
N GLN A 74 -60.54 -12.57 30.37
CA GLN A 74 -60.74 -11.20 30.88
C GLN A 74 -61.70 -10.39 30.00
N GLN A 75 -61.72 -10.66 28.69
CA GLN A 75 -62.65 -10.07 27.73
C GLN A 75 -64.00 -10.79 27.64
N LYS A 76 -64.25 -11.80 28.49
CA LYS A 76 -65.45 -12.64 28.49
C LYS A 76 -65.69 -13.41 27.18
N LYS A 77 -64.62 -13.72 26.44
CA LYS A 77 -64.66 -14.59 25.26
C LYS A 77 -64.30 -16.02 25.67
N PHE A 78 -65.26 -16.73 26.27
CA PHE A 78 -65.01 -18.02 26.93
C PHE A 78 -64.78 -19.16 25.91
N GLY A 79 -65.43 -19.09 24.74
CA GLY A 79 -65.17 -20.01 23.64
C GLY A 79 -63.73 -19.91 23.13
N GLU A 80 -63.22 -18.67 22.96
CA GLU A 80 -61.82 -18.40 22.58
C GLU A 80 -60.83 -18.86 23.65
N GLU A 81 -61.13 -18.66 24.95
CA GLU A 81 -60.30 -19.19 26.06
C GLU A 81 -60.10 -20.71 25.93
N ILE A 82 -61.19 -21.46 25.71
CA ILE A 82 -61.15 -22.93 25.57
C ILE A 82 -60.38 -23.33 24.30
N GLY A 83 -60.66 -22.70 23.16
CA GLY A 83 -60.00 -23.01 21.89
C GLY A 83 -58.47 -22.85 21.97
N ARG A 84 -58.00 -21.76 22.59
CA ARG A 84 -56.57 -21.51 22.81
C ARG A 84 -55.94 -22.47 23.80
N LEU A 85 -56.63 -22.78 24.91
CA LEU A 85 -56.13 -23.76 25.89
C LEU A 85 -56.08 -25.18 25.33
N GLN A 86 -57.01 -25.54 24.44
CA GLN A 86 -57.01 -26.83 23.72
C GLN A 86 -55.77 -26.94 22.83
N HIS A 87 -55.47 -25.89 22.05
CA HIS A 87 -54.27 -25.83 21.22
C HIS A 87 -52.97 -25.87 22.05
N ALA A 88 -52.92 -25.11 23.15
CA ALA A 88 -51.79 -25.14 24.07
C ALA A 88 -51.57 -26.55 24.65
N ALA A 89 -52.65 -27.25 25.01
CA ALA A 89 -52.61 -28.62 25.53
C ALA A 89 -52.07 -29.63 24.49
N ASP A 90 -52.49 -29.53 23.24
CA ASP A 90 -52.03 -30.40 22.15
C ASP A 90 -50.52 -30.21 21.85
N LEU A 91 -50.06 -28.96 21.88
CA LEU A 91 -48.65 -28.61 21.71
C LEU A 91 -47.79 -29.18 22.85
N VAL A 92 -48.15 -28.97 24.11
CA VAL A 92 -47.36 -29.48 25.25
C VAL A 92 -47.43 -31.00 25.38
N LYS A 93 -48.56 -31.61 25.02
CA LYS A 93 -48.69 -33.08 24.95
C LYS A 93 -47.73 -33.67 23.92
N THR A 94 -47.65 -33.04 22.74
CA THR A 94 -46.70 -33.44 21.69
C THR A 94 -45.26 -33.38 22.18
N VAL A 95 -44.91 -32.32 22.92
CA VAL A 95 -43.56 -32.16 23.48
C VAL A 95 -43.28 -33.21 24.55
N ALA A 96 -44.21 -33.44 25.46
CA ALA A 96 -44.08 -34.42 26.54
C ALA A 96 -43.98 -35.87 26.05
N SER A 97 -44.43 -36.18 24.82
CA SER A 97 -44.35 -37.52 24.26
C SER A 97 -43.19 -37.76 23.30
N ARG A 98 -42.68 -36.70 22.63
CA ARG A 98 -41.66 -36.82 21.58
C ARG A 98 -40.30 -36.26 21.97
N TYR A 99 -40.23 -35.40 22.98
CA TYR A 99 -39.02 -34.67 23.35
C TYR A 99 -38.78 -34.67 24.87
N ASP A 100 -39.31 -35.67 25.58
CA ASP A 100 -39.20 -35.84 27.03
C ASP A 100 -37.76 -36.10 27.50
N GLU A 101 -36.95 -36.75 26.66
CA GLU A 101 -35.51 -36.93 26.89
C GLU A 101 -34.74 -35.59 26.95
N TYR A 102 -35.26 -34.52 26.33
CA TYR A 102 -34.56 -33.24 26.18
C TYR A 102 -35.09 -32.14 27.09
N ILE A 103 -36.42 -32.08 27.32
CA ILE A 103 -37.06 -30.99 28.07
C ILE A 103 -38.23 -31.51 28.89
N ASN A 104 -38.23 -31.19 30.18
CA ASN A 104 -39.37 -31.45 31.07
C ASN A 104 -40.39 -30.30 30.99
N VAL A 105 -41.65 -30.62 30.67
CA VAL A 105 -42.77 -29.67 30.55
C VAL A 105 -43.93 -29.97 31.51
N LYS A 106 -43.73 -30.85 32.50
CA LYS A 106 -44.80 -31.36 33.37
C LYS A 106 -45.62 -30.26 34.05
N ASP A 107 -44.95 -29.27 34.65
CA ASP A 107 -45.64 -28.17 35.33
C ASP A 107 -46.50 -27.33 34.38
N LEU A 108 -46.04 -27.12 33.15
CA LEU A 108 -46.78 -26.39 32.13
C LEU A 108 -47.99 -27.18 31.65
N VAL A 109 -47.84 -28.50 31.45
CA VAL A 109 -48.93 -29.43 31.14
C VAL A 109 -50.00 -29.38 32.24
N ASP A 110 -49.60 -29.51 33.50
CA ASP A 110 -50.51 -29.50 34.65
C ASP A 110 -51.21 -28.13 34.81
N LYS A 111 -50.51 -27.03 34.50
CA LYS A 111 -51.08 -25.68 34.53
C LYS A 111 -52.14 -25.48 33.44
N ILE A 112 -51.84 -25.87 32.20
CA ILE A 112 -52.77 -25.73 31.07
C ILE A 112 -54.00 -26.63 31.28
N ASN A 113 -53.82 -27.89 31.69
CA ASN A 113 -54.92 -28.83 31.91
C ASN A 113 -55.86 -28.39 33.03
N ARG A 114 -55.33 -27.82 34.12
CA ARG A 114 -56.15 -27.24 35.19
C ARG A 114 -56.98 -26.07 34.67
N ALA A 115 -56.37 -25.16 33.91
CA ALA A 115 -57.08 -24.02 33.32
C ALA A 115 -58.17 -24.48 32.32
N LEU A 116 -57.85 -25.44 31.45
CA LEU A 116 -58.77 -25.98 30.45
C LEU A 116 -59.98 -26.68 31.11
N THR A 117 -59.73 -27.48 32.15
CA THR A 117 -60.80 -28.18 32.88
C THR A 117 -61.73 -27.21 33.58
N ALA A 118 -61.18 -26.15 34.19
CA ALA A 118 -61.98 -25.09 34.80
C ALA A 118 -62.81 -24.31 33.77
N ALA A 119 -62.17 -23.87 32.67
CA ALA A 119 -62.85 -23.13 31.60
C ALA A 119 -63.98 -23.94 30.95
N LYS A 120 -63.75 -25.23 30.66
CA LYS A 120 -64.78 -26.13 30.12
C LYS A 120 -65.94 -26.30 31.08
N LYS A 121 -65.67 -26.56 32.36
CA LYS A 121 -66.71 -26.67 33.38
C LYS A 121 -67.57 -25.39 33.43
N ASP A 122 -66.95 -24.22 33.53
CA ASP A 122 -67.71 -22.98 33.61
C ASP A 122 -68.51 -22.72 32.31
N ASN A 123 -67.96 -23.07 31.14
CA ASN A 123 -68.66 -22.91 29.88
C ASN A 123 -69.84 -23.89 29.72
N ASP A 124 -69.67 -25.16 30.12
CA ASP A 124 -70.70 -26.20 29.99
C ASP A 124 -71.88 -25.97 30.96
N PHE A 125 -71.65 -25.33 32.11
CA PHE A 125 -72.69 -25.10 33.13
C PHE A 125 -73.24 -23.67 33.15
N ILE A 126 -72.46 -22.66 32.73
CA ILE A 126 -72.79 -21.24 32.92
C ILE A 126 -72.92 -20.52 31.56
N TYR A 127 -71.85 -20.47 30.77
CA TYR A 127 -71.76 -19.52 29.65
C TYR A 127 -72.29 -20.03 28.31
N HIS A 128 -72.15 -21.33 28.03
CA HIS A 128 -72.52 -21.98 26.77
C HIS A 128 -71.97 -21.27 25.52
N ASP A 129 -70.78 -20.66 25.63
CA ASP A 129 -70.15 -19.93 24.54
C ASP A 129 -69.60 -20.92 23.50
N ARG A 130 -69.72 -20.57 22.22
CA ARG A 130 -69.30 -21.46 21.12
C ARG A 130 -67.78 -21.46 21.04
N VAL A 131 -67.16 -22.63 21.12
CA VAL A 131 -65.72 -22.80 20.90
C VAL A 131 -65.42 -22.61 19.39
N PRO A 132 -64.63 -21.60 19.00
CA PRO A 132 -64.24 -21.38 17.61
C PRO A 132 -63.16 -22.37 17.16
N ASP A 133 -63.07 -22.60 15.85
CA ASP A 133 -61.97 -23.37 15.27
C ASP A 133 -60.65 -22.57 15.35
N LEU A 134 -59.53 -23.27 15.41
CA LEU A 134 -58.19 -22.66 15.48
C LEU A 134 -57.88 -21.66 14.36
N LYS A 135 -58.39 -21.92 13.16
CA LYS A 135 -58.23 -21.05 11.97
C LYS A 135 -59.00 -19.72 12.07
N ASP A 136 -60.05 -19.69 12.90
CA ASP A 136 -60.93 -18.54 13.08
C ASP A 136 -60.48 -17.65 14.26
N LEU A 137 -59.45 -18.08 15.00
CA LEU A 137 -58.84 -17.31 16.08
C LEU A 137 -57.94 -16.20 15.54
N GLU A 138 -58.02 -15.02 16.15
CA GLU A 138 -57.10 -13.92 15.83
C GLU A 138 -55.65 -14.31 16.13
N SER A 139 -54.73 -13.98 15.21
CA SER A 139 -53.31 -14.26 15.39
C SER A 139 -52.73 -13.45 16.56
N ILE A 140 -51.94 -14.10 17.41
CA ILE A 140 -51.22 -13.42 18.48
C ILE A 140 -50.17 -12.49 17.85
N GLY A 141 -50.09 -11.24 18.31
CA GLY A 141 -49.04 -10.31 17.86
C GLY A 141 -47.64 -10.81 18.22
N LYS A 142 -46.60 -10.17 17.69
CA LYS A 142 -45.19 -10.47 18.00
C LYS A 142 -44.48 -9.22 18.51
N ALA A 143 -43.60 -9.37 19.49
CA ALA A 143 -42.79 -8.29 20.01
C ALA A 143 -41.36 -8.77 20.30
N SER A 144 -40.36 -8.15 19.67
CA SER A 144 -38.95 -8.46 19.91
C SER A 144 -38.29 -7.44 20.84
N LEU A 145 -37.64 -7.96 21.89
CA LEU A 145 -36.80 -7.19 22.82
C LEU A 145 -35.30 -7.46 22.62
N VAL A 146 -34.94 -8.20 21.57
CA VAL A 146 -33.57 -8.63 21.32
C VAL A 146 -33.08 -8.11 19.96
N LYS A 147 -31.81 -7.75 19.92
CA LYS A 147 -31.08 -7.43 18.69
C LYS A 147 -29.73 -8.12 18.74
N SER A 148 -29.23 -8.57 17.60
CA SER A 148 -27.86 -9.08 17.49
C SER A 148 -26.87 -7.97 17.81
N THR A 149 -25.94 -8.22 18.73
CA THR A 149 -24.88 -7.26 19.06
C THR A 149 -23.93 -7.11 17.86
N PRO A 150 -23.73 -5.90 17.32
CA PRO A 150 -22.74 -5.68 16.27
C PRO A 150 -21.33 -6.01 16.78
N VAL A 151 -20.54 -6.71 15.95
CA VAL A 151 -19.14 -6.96 16.25
C VAL A 151 -18.35 -5.71 15.90
N VAL A 152 -17.86 -5.01 16.92
CA VAL A 152 -16.96 -3.86 16.77
C VAL A 152 -15.64 -4.23 17.44
N VAL A 153 -14.54 -4.11 16.70
CA VAL A 153 -13.21 -4.33 17.25
C VAL A 153 -12.73 -3.06 17.98
N PRO A 154 -12.05 -3.18 19.13
CA PRO A 154 -11.70 -4.43 19.80
C PRO A 154 -12.84 -5.02 20.67
N LEU A 155 -12.94 -6.35 20.69
CA LEU A 155 -13.91 -7.08 21.53
C LEU A 155 -13.51 -7.15 23.02
N SER A 156 -12.23 -6.95 23.33
CA SER A 156 -11.72 -7.03 24.71
C SER A 156 -11.68 -5.66 25.38
N GLN A 157 -11.96 -5.63 26.69
CA GLN A 157 -12.10 -4.38 27.46
C GLN A 157 -10.81 -3.58 27.62
N LYS A 158 -9.65 -4.24 27.53
CA LYS A 158 -8.32 -3.64 27.71
C LYS A 158 -7.41 -4.05 26.55
N PHE A 159 -7.91 -3.85 25.34
CA PHE A 159 -7.15 -4.15 24.14
C PHE A 159 -5.96 -3.20 24.01
N THR A 160 -4.79 -3.77 23.74
CA THR A 160 -3.59 -3.05 23.35
C THR A 160 -3.08 -3.69 22.07
N ASP A 161 -2.89 -2.87 21.04
CA ASP A 161 -2.30 -3.34 19.79
C ASP A 161 -0.78 -3.46 19.96
N LEU A 162 -0.25 -4.67 19.86
CA LEU A 162 1.19 -4.93 19.92
C LEU A 162 1.94 -4.27 18.75
N PHE A 163 1.24 -4.00 17.64
CA PHE A 163 1.80 -3.45 16.41
C PHE A 163 1.33 -2.02 16.14
N GLU A 164 0.90 -1.27 17.17
CA GLU A 164 0.44 0.12 17.02
C GLU A 164 1.46 1.01 16.29
N LYS A 165 2.76 0.76 16.50
CA LYS A 165 3.86 1.49 15.86
C LYS A 165 4.23 0.97 14.47
N MET A 166 3.67 -0.16 14.05
CA MET A 166 3.96 -0.74 12.75
C MET A 166 3.25 0.08 11.67
N VAL A 167 4.03 0.63 10.75
CA VAL A 167 3.48 1.41 9.63
C VAL A 167 2.73 0.46 8.68
N PRO A 168 1.46 0.75 8.31
CA PRO A 168 0.70 -0.09 7.40
C PRO A 168 1.41 -0.33 6.06
N LEU A 169 1.28 -1.54 5.52
CA LEU A 169 1.93 -1.93 4.27
C LEU A 169 1.55 -1.00 3.11
N GLN A 170 0.29 -0.56 3.04
CA GLN A 170 -0.18 0.36 2.01
C GLN A 170 0.58 1.70 2.06
N VAL A 171 0.89 2.19 3.26
CA VAL A 171 1.70 3.42 3.43
C VAL A 171 3.14 3.17 2.99
N GLN A 172 3.74 2.04 3.37
CA GLN A 172 5.11 1.70 2.96
C GLN A 172 5.26 1.60 1.44
N GLN A 173 4.30 0.93 0.78
CA GLN A 173 4.25 0.84 -0.68
C GLN A 173 4.09 2.22 -1.32
N SER A 174 3.20 3.06 -0.77
CA SER A 174 2.98 4.41 -1.29
C SER A 174 4.22 5.30 -1.15
N VAL A 175 4.94 5.22 -0.03
CA VAL A 175 6.21 5.92 0.18
C VAL A 175 7.28 5.46 -0.82
N SER A 176 7.37 4.15 -1.08
CA SER A 176 8.31 3.61 -2.07
C SER A 176 8.04 4.15 -3.48
N VAL A 177 6.77 4.13 -3.92
CA VAL A 177 6.37 4.68 -5.22
C VAL A 177 6.60 6.19 -5.30
N TYR A 178 6.28 6.94 -4.25
CA TYR A 178 6.59 8.37 -4.17
C TYR A 178 8.09 8.64 -4.34
N ASN A 179 8.95 7.86 -3.66
CA ASN A 179 10.40 8.00 -3.78
C ASN A 179 10.90 7.72 -5.19
N GLN A 180 10.31 6.74 -5.89
CA GLN A 180 10.60 6.49 -7.31
C GLN A 180 10.20 7.69 -8.18
N ARG A 181 8.97 8.21 -8.02
CA ARG A 181 8.49 9.39 -8.77
C ARG A 181 9.36 10.62 -8.51
N LYS A 182 9.75 10.85 -7.25
CA LYS A 182 10.70 11.90 -6.86
C LYS A 182 12.03 11.72 -7.57
N ALA A 183 12.60 10.52 -7.53
CA ALA A 183 13.87 10.22 -8.19
C ALA A 183 13.78 10.47 -9.69
N ASP A 184 12.71 10.01 -10.35
CA ASP A 184 12.49 10.22 -11.78
C ASP A 184 12.37 11.70 -12.13
N LEU A 185 11.64 12.49 -11.34
CA LEU A 185 11.51 13.93 -11.55
C LEU A 185 12.87 14.64 -11.41
N VAL A 186 13.58 14.40 -10.30
CA VAL A 186 14.87 15.03 -10.02
C VAL A 186 15.91 14.64 -11.07
N ASN A 187 15.99 13.35 -11.41
CA ASN A 187 16.93 12.86 -12.43
C ASN A 187 16.62 13.43 -13.81
N ARG A 188 15.34 13.55 -14.19
CA ARG A 188 14.93 14.16 -15.46
C ARG A 188 15.35 15.62 -15.54
N LEU A 189 15.08 16.42 -14.51
CA LEU A 189 15.47 17.84 -14.48
C LEU A 189 17.00 18.00 -14.54
N ILE A 190 17.74 17.18 -13.80
CA ILE A 190 19.21 17.20 -13.83
C ILE A 190 19.74 16.81 -15.21
N ALA A 191 19.18 15.75 -15.82
CA ALA A 191 19.58 15.29 -17.14
C ALA A 191 19.34 16.37 -18.20
N GLN A 192 18.16 16.98 -18.23
CA GLN A 192 17.83 18.07 -19.16
C GLN A 192 18.81 19.24 -19.05
N MET A 193 19.11 19.69 -17.83
CA MET A 193 20.07 20.78 -17.65
C MET A 193 21.48 20.38 -18.08
N ARG A 194 21.91 19.15 -17.80
CA ARG A 194 23.23 18.64 -18.18
C ARG A 194 23.38 18.54 -19.69
N GLU A 195 22.37 18.01 -20.38
CA GLU A 195 22.32 17.93 -21.84
C GLU A 195 22.36 19.31 -22.48
N ALA A 196 21.54 20.25 -21.99
CA ALA A 196 21.55 21.62 -22.48
C ALA A 196 22.91 22.29 -22.26
N THR A 197 23.52 22.14 -21.08
CA THR A 197 24.85 22.69 -20.80
C THR A 197 25.92 22.10 -21.73
N ASN A 198 25.88 20.78 -21.96
CA ASN A 198 26.80 20.10 -22.88
C ASN A 198 26.62 20.59 -24.32
N LEU A 199 25.37 20.75 -24.78
CA LEU A 199 25.05 21.27 -26.10
C LEU A 199 25.59 22.69 -26.28
N ALA A 200 25.34 23.58 -25.32
CA ALA A 200 25.84 24.95 -25.39
C ALA A 200 27.37 25.02 -25.40
N ASN A 201 28.04 24.25 -24.54
CA ASN A 201 29.50 24.19 -24.54
C ASN A 201 30.03 23.67 -25.88
N GLY A 202 29.36 22.69 -26.49
CA GLY A 202 29.69 22.19 -27.83
C GLY A 202 29.54 23.25 -28.92
N VAL A 203 28.44 24.00 -28.93
CA VAL A 203 28.21 25.09 -29.88
C VAL A 203 29.21 26.22 -29.69
N LEU A 204 29.46 26.65 -28.45
CA LEU A 204 30.45 27.71 -28.19
C LEU A 204 31.86 27.28 -28.61
N ALA A 205 32.24 26.03 -28.35
CA ALA A 205 33.52 25.49 -28.80
C ALA A 205 33.62 25.42 -30.33
N SER A 206 32.56 25.03 -31.04
CA SER A 206 32.59 24.96 -32.51
C SER A 206 32.65 26.34 -33.18
N LEU A 207 32.25 27.40 -32.48
CA LEU A 207 32.37 28.80 -32.92
C LEU A 207 33.64 29.49 -32.37
N ASN A 208 34.51 28.75 -31.68
CA ASN A 208 35.69 29.28 -30.98
C ASN A 208 35.37 30.43 -30.00
N LEU A 209 34.19 30.43 -29.38
CA LEU A 209 33.76 31.45 -28.42
C LEU A 209 33.94 30.98 -26.97
N PRO A 210 34.32 31.85 -26.02
CA PRO A 210 34.64 33.28 -26.18
C PRO A 210 36.09 33.57 -26.65
N ALA A 211 36.90 32.57 -26.99
CA ALA A 211 38.30 32.80 -27.33
C ALA A 211 38.49 33.78 -28.52
N ALA A 212 37.66 33.67 -29.56
CA ALA A 212 37.71 34.49 -30.76
C ALA A 212 37.39 35.98 -30.53
N ILE A 213 36.65 36.32 -29.47
CA ILE A 213 36.34 37.72 -29.11
C ILE A 213 37.33 38.32 -28.12
N GLU A 214 38.10 37.46 -27.42
CA GLU A 214 39.14 37.86 -26.46
C GLU A 214 40.52 37.99 -27.12
N ASP A 215 40.72 37.38 -28.29
CA ASP A 215 41.98 37.44 -29.04
C ASP A 215 42.15 38.76 -29.80
N VAL A 216 42.63 39.78 -29.07
CA VAL A 216 42.82 41.15 -29.58
C VAL A 216 44.20 41.34 -30.24
N SER A 217 45.19 40.53 -29.86
CA SER A 217 46.60 40.69 -30.23
C SER A 217 47.13 39.57 -31.14
N GLY A 218 46.55 38.36 -31.11
CA GLY A 218 47.03 37.21 -31.89
C GLY A 218 48.32 36.56 -31.36
N ASP A 219 48.92 37.13 -30.31
CA ASP A 219 50.22 36.74 -29.73
C ASP A 219 50.13 36.24 -28.28
N THR A 220 48.94 36.30 -27.66
CA THR A 220 48.71 35.95 -26.25
C THR A 220 47.52 35.01 -26.07
N VAL A 221 47.61 34.08 -25.12
CA VAL A 221 46.51 33.16 -24.77
C VAL A 221 45.26 33.95 -24.35
N PRO A 222 44.08 33.66 -24.92
CA PRO A 222 42.82 34.27 -24.50
C PRO A 222 42.51 34.03 -23.02
N GLN A 223 41.97 35.06 -22.34
CA GLN A 223 41.76 35.05 -20.89
C GLN A 223 40.84 33.91 -20.42
N SER A 224 39.82 33.55 -21.19
CA SER A 224 38.91 32.44 -20.89
C SER A 224 39.62 31.07 -20.91
N ILE A 225 40.56 30.86 -21.83
CA ILE A 225 41.38 29.64 -21.90
C ILE A 225 42.35 29.61 -20.72
N LEU A 226 42.96 30.75 -20.39
CA LEU A 226 43.84 30.85 -19.22
C LEU A 226 43.10 30.57 -17.90
N ASN A 227 41.87 31.07 -17.76
CA ASN A 227 41.02 30.80 -16.59
C ASN A 227 40.65 29.31 -16.50
N LYS A 228 40.33 28.66 -17.62
CA LYS A 228 40.08 27.21 -17.66
C LYS A 228 41.33 26.41 -17.33
N SER A 229 42.49 26.80 -17.85
CA SER A 229 43.79 26.21 -17.53
C SER A 229 44.05 26.26 -16.02
N LYS A 230 43.93 27.44 -15.41
CA LYS A 230 44.08 27.60 -13.95
C LYS A 230 43.11 26.73 -13.15
N SER A 231 41.85 26.66 -13.56
CA SER A 231 40.84 25.82 -12.90
C SER A 231 41.17 24.33 -12.98
N VAL A 232 41.67 23.84 -14.12
CA VAL A 232 42.08 22.43 -14.27
C VAL A 232 43.32 22.13 -13.42
N ILE A 233 44.30 23.05 -13.38
CA ILE A 233 45.51 22.91 -12.55
C ILE A 233 45.13 22.89 -11.06
N GLU A 234 44.23 23.77 -10.62
CA GLU A 234 43.74 23.82 -9.23
C GLU A 234 43.03 22.52 -8.81
N GLN A 235 42.36 21.83 -9.74
CA GLN A 235 41.74 20.51 -9.52
C GLN A 235 42.73 19.34 -9.57
N GLY A 236 44.03 19.62 -9.57
CA GLY A 236 45.10 18.61 -9.59
C GLY A 236 45.54 18.17 -10.99
N GLY A 237 45.08 18.87 -12.03
CA GLY A 237 45.57 18.71 -13.40
C GLY A 237 45.28 17.34 -14.02
N ILE A 238 46.18 16.93 -14.93
CA ILE A 238 46.05 15.65 -15.63
C ILE A 238 46.28 14.45 -14.69
N GLN A 239 47.06 14.65 -13.61
CA GLN A 239 47.41 13.61 -12.66
C GLN A 239 46.18 13.05 -11.94
N THR A 240 45.21 13.91 -11.60
CA THR A 240 43.95 13.48 -10.98
C THR A 240 43.20 12.50 -11.89
N VAL A 241 43.12 12.79 -13.19
CA VAL A 241 42.41 11.93 -14.15
C VAL A 241 43.21 10.66 -14.45
N ASP A 242 44.53 10.76 -14.61
CA ASP A 242 45.43 9.60 -14.77
C ASP A 242 45.30 8.63 -13.59
N GLN A 243 45.23 9.15 -12.36
CA GLN A 243 45.05 8.34 -11.15
C GLN A 243 43.68 7.65 -11.13
N LEU A 244 42.59 8.37 -11.40
CA LEU A 244 41.24 7.77 -11.46
C LEU A 244 41.14 6.68 -12.53
N ILE A 245 41.72 6.88 -13.71
CA ILE A 245 41.75 5.88 -14.79
C ILE A 245 42.60 4.66 -14.39
N LYS A 246 43.69 4.87 -13.65
CA LYS A 246 44.54 3.80 -13.13
C LYS A 246 43.85 2.96 -12.06
N ASP A 247 43.00 3.58 -11.23
CA ASP A 247 42.33 2.92 -10.11
C ASP A 247 41.08 2.12 -10.55
N LEU A 248 40.45 2.48 -11.67
CA LEU A 248 39.23 1.81 -12.17
C LEU A 248 39.38 0.28 -12.31
N PRO A 249 40.42 -0.26 -12.97
CA PRO A 249 40.60 -1.71 -13.09
C PRO A 249 40.76 -2.43 -11.74
N GLU A 250 41.43 -1.79 -10.76
CA GLU A 250 41.63 -2.36 -9.43
C GLU A 250 40.31 -2.43 -8.66
N LEU A 251 39.49 -1.38 -8.72
CA LEU A 251 38.16 -1.36 -8.12
C LEU A 251 37.22 -2.41 -8.74
N LEU A 252 37.27 -2.56 -10.07
CA LEU A 252 36.51 -3.59 -10.78
C LEU A 252 36.97 -5.00 -10.38
N GLN A 253 38.29 -5.23 -10.34
CA GLN A 253 38.87 -6.52 -9.98
C GLN A 253 38.48 -6.91 -8.56
N ARG A 254 38.55 -5.98 -7.60
CA ARG A 254 38.11 -6.21 -6.22
C ARG A 254 36.64 -6.63 -6.15
N ASN A 255 35.75 -5.96 -6.87
CA ASN A 255 34.33 -6.31 -6.87
C ASN A 255 34.08 -7.69 -7.51
N LYS A 256 34.85 -8.03 -8.55
CA LYS A 256 34.79 -9.34 -9.19
C LYS A 256 35.25 -10.46 -8.26
N GLU A 257 36.37 -10.28 -7.57
CA GLU A 257 36.89 -11.25 -6.61
C GLU A 257 35.90 -11.52 -5.48
N ILE A 258 35.24 -10.48 -4.95
CA ILE A 258 34.21 -10.64 -3.92
C ILE A 258 33.04 -11.48 -4.44
N LEU A 259 32.58 -11.23 -5.67
CA LEU A 259 31.47 -11.98 -6.26
C LEU A 259 31.87 -13.43 -6.55
N ASP A 260 33.03 -13.64 -7.15
CA ASP A 260 33.54 -14.96 -7.52
C ASP A 260 33.76 -15.83 -6.27
N GLU A 261 34.33 -15.26 -5.20
CA GLU A 261 34.50 -15.94 -3.93
C GLU A 261 33.16 -16.27 -3.26
N SER A 262 32.20 -15.34 -3.29
CA SER A 262 30.85 -15.57 -2.74
C SER A 262 30.14 -16.73 -3.44
N LEU A 263 30.29 -16.85 -4.76
CA LEU A 263 29.70 -17.94 -5.54
C LEU A 263 30.46 -19.25 -5.36
N ARG A 264 31.80 -19.20 -5.24
CA ARG A 264 32.63 -20.38 -4.96
C ARG A 264 32.21 -21.06 -3.65
N LEU A 265 31.90 -20.29 -2.61
CA LEU A 265 31.42 -20.84 -1.34
C LEU A 265 30.11 -21.64 -1.49
N LEU A 266 29.19 -21.18 -2.36
CA LEU A 266 27.95 -21.89 -2.64
C LEU A 266 28.21 -23.19 -3.41
N ASP A 267 29.13 -23.15 -4.38
CA ASP A 267 29.48 -24.31 -5.19
C ASP A 267 30.22 -25.39 -4.40
N GLU A 268 31.09 -25.00 -3.46
CA GLU A 268 31.80 -25.92 -2.57
C GLU A 268 30.85 -26.62 -1.59
N GLU A 269 29.97 -25.86 -0.92
CA GLU A 269 28.97 -26.47 -0.02
C GLU A 269 28.06 -27.42 -0.81
N GLU A 270 27.56 -27.00 -1.98
CA GLU A 270 26.68 -27.83 -2.79
C GLU A 270 27.36 -29.11 -3.27
N THR A 271 28.65 -29.04 -3.63
CA THR A 271 29.41 -30.23 -4.02
C THR A 271 29.45 -31.23 -2.86
N THR A 272 29.75 -30.75 -1.65
CA THR A 272 29.74 -31.62 -0.45
C THR A 272 28.34 -32.14 -0.10
N ASP A 273 27.29 -31.33 -0.29
CA ASP A 273 25.90 -31.73 -0.10
C ASP A 273 25.50 -32.89 -1.03
N ASN A 274 25.87 -32.80 -2.30
CA ASN A 274 25.59 -33.81 -3.32
C ASN A 274 26.35 -35.11 -3.03
N ASP A 275 27.61 -35.01 -2.60
CA ASP A 275 28.41 -36.16 -2.18
C ASP A 275 27.81 -36.86 -0.96
N LEU A 276 27.42 -36.11 0.07
CA LEU A 276 26.82 -36.65 1.29
C LEU A 276 25.45 -37.27 1.00
N ARG A 277 24.63 -36.64 0.16
CA ARG A 277 23.35 -37.19 -0.29
C ARG A 277 23.54 -38.52 -1.01
N THR A 278 24.53 -38.60 -1.89
CA THR A 278 24.84 -39.83 -2.64
C THR A 278 25.32 -40.95 -1.72
N LYS A 279 26.19 -40.64 -0.75
CA LYS A 279 26.77 -41.61 0.19
C LYS A 279 25.79 -42.07 1.27
N PHE A 280 25.02 -41.16 1.84
CA PHE A 280 24.25 -41.40 3.06
C PHE A 280 22.74 -41.51 2.84
N LYS A 281 22.22 -41.18 1.64
CA LYS A 281 20.83 -41.35 1.19
C LYS A 281 19.81 -41.08 2.30
N GLU A 282 19.28 -42.13 2.92
CA GLU A 282 18.26 -42.07 3.97
C GLU A 282 18.69 -41.29 5.23
N ARG A 283 20.00 -41.16 5.50
CA ARG A 283 20.53 -40.38 6.62
C ARG A 283 20.79 -38.91 6.27
N TRP A 284 20.58 -38.50 5.03
CA TRP A 284 20.81 -37.13 4.53
C TRP A 284 19.64 -36.62 3.69
N GLN A 285 18.53 -36.30 4.37
CA GLN A 285 17.25 -35.91 3.75
C GLN A 285 16.93 -34.40 3.89
N ARG A 286 17.95 -33.56 3.98
CA ARG A 286 17.76 -32.09 3.97
C ARG A 286 17.41 -31.60 2.56
N THR A 287 16.78 -30.43 2.48
CA THR A 287 16.55 -29.72 1.21
C THR A 287 17.87 -29.60 0.45
N PRO A 288 17.90 -29.99 -0.84
CA PRO A 288 19.08 -29.83 -1.68
C PRO A 288 19.62 -28.42 -1.72
N SER A 289 20.94 -28.27 -1.59
CA SER A 289 21.62 -26.97 -1.66
C SER A 289 21.34 -26.27 -2.99
N ASN A 290 21.22 -27.02 -4.09
CA ASN A 290 20.88 -26.47 -5.40
C ASN A 290 19.51 -25.76 -5.45
N GLU A 291 18.53 -26.20 -4.66
CA GLU A 291 17.21 -25.58 -4.52
C GLU A 291 17.27 -24.38 -3.59
N LEU A 292 17.97 -24.52 -2.46
CA LEU A 292 18.11 -23.47 -1.46
C LEU A 292 18.89 -22.25 -1.99
N TYR A 293 19.88 -22.47 -2.84
CA TYR A 293 20.77 -21.44 -3.36
C TYR A 293 20.27 -20.72 -4.62
N LYS A 294 19.13 -21.14 -5.20
CA LYS A 294 18.57 -20.48 -6.40
C LYS A 294 18.43 -18.96 -6.29
N PRO A 295 17.88 -18.39 -5.19
CA PRO A 295 17.74 -16.94 -5.07
C PRO A 295 19.09 -16.22 -5.04
N LEU A 296 20.07 -16.77 -4.30
CA LEU A 296 21.41 -16.21 -4.19
C LEU A 296 22.16 -16.24 -5.53
N ARG A 297 22.03 -17.34 -6.30
CA ARG A 297 22.62 -17.44 -7.64
C ARG A 297 21.96 -16.49 -8.64
N ALA A 298 20.64 -16.26 -8.52
CA ALA A 298 19.95 -15.27 -9.35
C ALA A 298 20.47 -13.85 -9.06
N GLU A 299 20.70 -13.49 -7.79
CA GLU A 299 21.37 -12.24 -7.42
C GLU A 299 22.80 -12.18 -7.95
N GLY A 300 23.57 -13.26 -7.84
CA GLY A 300 24.92 -13.36 -8.40
C GLY A 300 24.96 -13.10 -9.91
N ALA A 301 24.03 -13.69 -10.66
CA ALA A 301 23.88 -13.44 -12.09
C ALA A 301 23.53 -11.97 -12.40
N ASN A 302 22.68 -11.34 -11.59
CA ASN A 302 22.38 -9.92 -11.72
C ASN A 302 23.61 -9.04 -11.49
N TYR A 303 24.41 -9.32 -10.45
CA TYR A 303 25.66 -8.60 -10.20
C TYR A 303 26.67 -8.80 -11.33
N HIS A 304 26.79 -10.01 -11.86
CA HIS A 304 27.65 -10.29 -13.01
C HIS A 304 27.24 -9.45 -14.24
N ASN A 305 25.94 -9.33 -14.51
CA ASN A 305 25.42 -8.47 -15.57
C ASN A 305 25.73 -6.98 -15.33
N ILE A 306 25.66 -6.52 -14.09
CA ILE A 306 26.03 -5.13 -13.72
C ILE A 306 27.53 -4.89 -13.94
N LEU A 307 28.39 -5.83 -13.54
CA LEU A 307 29.83 -5.76 -13.76
C LEU A 307 30.17 -5.73 -15.26
N ASN A 308 29.50 -6.54 -16.09
CA ASN A 308 29.70 -6.52 -17.54
C ASN A 308 29.32 -5.17 -18.16
N LYS A 309 28.25 -4.52 -17.67
CA LYS A 309 27.90 -3.15 -18.09
C LYS A 309 28.94 -2.13 -17.62
N ALA A 310 29.47 -2.28 -16.42
CA ALA A 310 30.53 -1.42 -15.90
C ALA A 310 31.80 -1.51 -16.76
N VAL A 311 32.23 -2.72 -17.15
CA VAL A 311 33.37 -2.93 -18.06
C VAL A 311 33.19 -2.17 -19.38
N GLN A 312 31.99 -2.21 -19.97
CA GLN A 312 31.70 -1.49 -21.20
C GLN A 312 31.77 0.04 -21.00
N ALA A 313 31.24 0.54 -19.87
CA ALA A 313 31.30 1.95 -19.53
C ALA A 313 32.75 2.43 -19.30
N ASP A 314 33.55 1.65 -18.57
CA ASP A 314 34.98 1.92 -18.33
C ASP A 314 35.75 1.97 -19.65
N GLY A 315 35.46 1.06 -20.58
CA GLY A 315 36.02 1.06 -21.93
C GLY A 315 35.74 2.36 -22.69
N GLN A 316 34.48 2.82 -22.68
CA GLN A 316 34.09 4.08 -23.33
C GLN A 316 34.79 5.30 -22.69
N VAL A 317 34.91 5.33 -21.36
CA VAL A 317 35.59 6.43 -20.65
C VAL A 317 37.09 6.42 -20.96
N LYS A 318 37.72 5.24 -20.98
CA LYS A 318 39.15 5.08 -21.28
C LYS A 318 39.49 5.52 -22.70
N GLU A 319 38.71 5.10 -23.69
CA GLU A 319 38.88 5.50 -25.09
C GLU A 319 38.73 7.01 -25.28
N ARG A 320 37.68 7.60 -24.66
CA ARG A 320 37.47 9.05 -24.67
C ARG A 320 38.62 9.79 -23.99
N TYR A 321 39.10 9.29 -22.86
CA TYR A 321 40.22 9.91 -22.15
C TYR A 321 41.48 9.91 -23.01
N GLN A 322 41.85 8.76 -23.58
CA GLN A 322 43.03 8.64 -24.44
C GLN A 322 42.98 9.61 -25.63
N SER A 323 41.81 9.77 -26.24
CA SER A 323 41.63 10.69 -27.38
C SER A 323 41.80 12.17 -27.05
N HIS A 324 41.64 12.57 -25.78
CA HIS A 324 41.69 13.98 -25.34
C HIS A 324 42.86 14.27 -24.39
N ARG A 325 43.61 13.25 -23.97
CA ARG A 325 44.65 13.33 -22.94
C ARG A 325 45.71 14.38 -23.27
N ASP A 326 46.21 14.37 -24.50
CA ASP A 326 47.30 15.25 -24.90
C ASP A 326 46.87 16.73 -24.91
N THR A 327 45.64 17.02 -25.32
CA THR A 327 45.07 18.38 -25.30
C THR A 327 44.85 18.87 -23.86
N ILE A 328 44.39 17.99 -22.96
CA ILE A 328 44.25 18.33 -21.54
C ILE A 328 45.64 18.55 -20.91
N ALA A 329 46.62 17.71 -21.25
CA ALA A 329 47.99 17.88 -20.78
C ALA A 329 48.61 19.21 -21.26
N LEU A 330 48.31 19.63 -22.49
CA LEU A 330 48.69 20.94 -23.01
C LEU A 330 48.04 22.08 -22.20
N LEU A 331 46.75 21.98 -21.90
CA LEU A 331 46.02 22.97 -21.10
C LEU A 331 46.56 23.11 -19.67
N CYS A 332 47.18 22.06 -19.11
CA CYS A 332 47.78 22.06 -17.78
C CYS A 332 49.19 22.68 -17.72
N LYS A 333 49.76 23.11 -18.85
CA LYS A 333 51.10 23.70 -18.87
C LYS A 333 51.13 25.12 -18.28
N PRO A 334 52.30 25.59 -17.80
CA PRO A 334 52.48 27.00 -17.43
C PRO A 334 52.12 27.94 -18.58
N GLU A 335 51.65 29.14 -18.26
CA GLU A 335 51.14 30.13 -19.22
C GLU A 335 52.12 30.41 -20.38
N SER A 336 53.42 30.50 -20.09
CA SER A 336 54.46 30.73 -21.11
C SER A 336 54.59 29.57 -22.10
N GLU A 337 54.55 28.33 -21.62
CA GLU A 337 54.62 27.12 -22.45
C GLU A 337 53.32 26.87 -23.22
N LEU A 338 52.18 27.20 -22.60
CA LEU A 338 50.88 27.15 -23.26
C LEU A 338 50.81 28.16 -24.41
N ASN A 339 51.32 29.39 -24.20
CA ASN A 339 51.36 30.41 -25.24
C ASN A 339 52.27 30.00 -26.41
N ALA A 340 53.45 29.43 -26.12
CA ALA A 340 54.39 28.97 -27.15
C ALA A 340 53.85 27.82 -28.02
N ALA A 341 52.89 27.05 -27.51
CA ALA A 341 52.27 25.94 -28.23
C ALA A 341 51.06 26.37 -29.09
N ILE A 342 50.56 27.60 -28.91
CA ILE A 342 49.46 28.17 -29.71
C ILE A 342 50.09 28.94 -30.89
N PRO A 343 49.78 28.61 -32.15
CA PRO A 343 50.29 29.35 -33.30
C PRO A 343 49.83 30.81 -33.27
N SER A 344 50.75 31.76 -33.47
CA SER A 344 50.39 33.17 -33.58
C SER A 344 49.71 33.48 -34.91
N ALA A 345 48.79 34.43 -34.89
CA ALA A 345 48.05 34.88 -36.07
C ALA A 345 47.99 36.41 -36.12
N ASN A 346 47.92 36.98 -37.32
CA ASN A 346 47.78 38.44 -37.46
C ASN A 346 46.40 38.89 -36.97
N PRO A 347 46.30 39.80 -35.99
CA PRO A 347 45.01 40.23 -35.46
C PRO A 347 44.22 41.06 -36.46
N ALA A 348 42.92 40.83 -36.53
CA ALA A 348 42.01 41.67 -37.30
C ALA A 348 41.70 42.96 -36.52
N LYS A 349 42.31 44.09 -36.94
CA LYS A 349 42.12 45.42 -36.30
C LYS A 349 40.66 45.90 -36.25
N THR A 350 39.76 45.28 -37.02
CA THR A 350 38.30 45.50 -37.02
C THR A 350 37.58 45.01 -35.75
N LEU A 351 38.23 44.21 -34.90
CA LEU A 351 37.64 43.67 -33.67
C LEU A 351 37.67 44.65 -32.48
N GLN A 352 38.60 45.60 -32.47
CA GLN A 352 38.73 46.60 -31.39
C GLN A 352 37.62 47.65 -31.46
N GLY A 353 36.71 47.63 -30.48
CA GLY A 353 35.67 48.66 -30.32
C GLY A 353 34.42 48.47 -31.20
N SER A 354 34.26 47.33 -31.86
CA SER A 354 33.07 47.00 -32.65
C SER A 354 31.83 46.84 -31.75
N ASN A 355 30.71 47.48 -32.13
CA ASN A 355 29.42 47.26 -31.46
C ASN A 355 28.96 45.79 -31.54
N TYR A 356 29.38 45.06 -32.59
CA TYR A 356 29.06 43.65 -32.76
C TYR A 356 29.84 42.76 -31.80
N THR A 357 31.14 43.02 -31.58
CA THR A 357 31.95 42.26 -30.61
C THR A 357 31.47 42.51 -29.19
N ASN A 358 31.16 43.75 -28.82
CA ASN A 358 30.59 44.07 -27.51
C ASN A 358 29.24 43.39 -27.25
N LEU A 359 28.37 43.32 -28.27
CA LEU A 359 27.07 42.64 -28.17
C LEU A 359 27.23 41.12 -28.05
N LEU A 360 28.14 40.52 -28.83
CA LEU A 360 28.45 39.10 -28.76
C LEU A 360 29.09 38.72 -27.42
N THR A 361 30.05 39.52 -26.91
CA THR A 361 30.65 39.36 -25.58
C THR A 361 29.59 39.40 -24.48
N LYS A 362 28.67 40.37 -24.53
CA LYS A 362 27.57 40.46 -23.56
C LYS A 362 26.66 39.22 -23.60
N LYS A 363 26.39 38.66 -24.79
CA LYS A 363 25.57 37.46 -24.95
C LYS A 363 26.28 36.19 -24.48
N VAL A 364 27.56 36.03 -24.82
CA VAL A 364 28.36 34.87 -24.39
C VAL A 364 28.58 34.90 -22.87
N MET A 365 28.79 36.09 -22.26
CA MET A 365 28.86 36.23 -20.81
C MET A 365 27.50 36.12 -20.09
N ALA A 366 26.39 36.32 -20.80
CA ALA A 366 25.03 36.10 -20.30
C ALA A 366 24.57 34.63 -20.43
N HIS A 367 25.38 33.76 -21.03
CA HIS A 367 25.13 32.33 -21.01
C HIS A 367 25.09 31.86 -19.55
N PRO A 368 24.01 31.18 -19.09
CA PRO A 368 23.87 30.75 -17.71
C PRO A 368 25.13 30.00 -17.30
N ARG A 369 25.82 30.55 -16.29
CA ARG A 369 27.10 29.99 -15.83
C ARG A 369 26.83 28.61 -15.23
N GLN A 370 27.82 27.71 -15.32
CA GLN A 370 27.82 26.43 -14.58
C GLN A 370 27.43 26.60 -13.08
N TYR A 371 27.65 27.77 -12.50
CA TYR A 371 27.21 28.15 -11.15
C TYR A 371 25.70 28.00 -10.89
N ASP A 372 24.84 28.37 -11.84
CA ASP A 372 23.39 28.21 -11.70
C ASP A 372 23.04 26.72 -11.66
N TYR A 373 23.64 25.92 -12.55
CA TYR A 373 23.48 24.46 -12.57
C TYR A 373 23.88 23.79 -11.25
N PHE A 374 25.05 24.12 -10.69
CA PHE A 374 25.51 23.55 -9.42
C PHE A 374 24.60 23.93 -8.25
N SER A 375 24.16 25.19 -8.19
CA SER A 375 23.22 25.65 -7.17
C SER A 375 21.86 24.95 -7.30
N TYR A 376 21.29 24.87 -8.51
CA TYR A 376 20.03 24.17 -8.75
C TYR A 376 20.13 22.67 -8.45
N ASN A 377 21.22 22.01 -8.83
CA ASN A 377 21.43 20.58 -8.57
C ASN A 377 21.54 20.30 -7.06
N SER A 378 22.30 21.13 -6.33
CA SER A 378 22.43 21.02 -4.87
C SER A 378 21.07 21.22 -4.19
N ASN A 379 20.32 22.24 -4.58
CA ASN A 379 18.99 22.53 -4.03
C ASN A 379 17.95 21.45 -4.38
N LEU A 380 17.97 20.88 -5.59
CA LEU A 380 17.07 19.79 -5.98
C LEU A 380 17.31 18.51 -5.16
N LYS A 381 18.57 18.23 -4.83
CA LYS A 381 18.97 17.03 -4.08
C LYS A 381 18.79 17.18 -2.56
N SER A 382 18.92 18.39 -2.02
CA SER A 382 18.86 18.62 -0.57
C SER A 382 17.43 18.62 0.00
N VAL A 383 16.41 18.82 -0.85
CA VAL A 383 15.03 18.81 -0.40
C VAL A 383 14.58 17.39 -0.04
N ASN A 384 14.26 17.20 1.24
CA ASN A 384 13.66 15.97 1.76
C ASN A 384 12.31 16.29 2.41
N PHE A 385 11.30 15.47 2.12
CA PHE A 385 9.97 15.60 2.67
C PHE A 385 9.42 14.21 2.96
N ASP A 386 8.99 13.99 4.20
CA ASP A 386 8.42 12.72 4.65
C ASP A 386 6.92 12.64 4.33
N MET A 387 6.56 11.76 3.41
CA MET A 387 5.18 11.52 2.98
C MET A 387 4.39 10.60 3.91
N THR A 388 5.04 9.95 4.88
CA THR A 388 4.41 8.95 5.75
C THR A 388 3.17 9.53 6.46
N SER A 389 3.27 10.75 6.97
CA SER A 389 2.17 11.44 7.65
C SER A 389 0.96 11.72 6.74
N LYS A 390 1.19 12.13 5.49
CA LYS A 390 0.13 12.39 4.50
C LYS A 390 -0.60 11.11 4.10
N PHE A 391 0.15 10.04 3.86
CA PHE A 391 -0.45 8.74 3.52
C PHE A 391 -1.19 8.10 4.70
N LEU A 392 -0.67 8.24 5.94
CA LEU A 392 -1.40 7.81 7.14
C LEU A 392 -2.72 8.58 7.30
N THR A 393 -2.71 9.90 7.05
CA THR A 393 -3.91 10.74 7.14
C THR A 393 -4.95 10.33 6.10
N ALA A 394 -4.53 10.11 4.84
CA ALA A 394 -5.43 9.64 3.78
C ALA A 394 -6.02 8.26 4.10
N LEU A 395 -5.19 7.32 4.57
CA LEU A 395 -5.65 5.98 4.94
C LEU A 395 -6.68 6.01 6.09
N ALA A 396 -6.47 6.89 7.08
CA ALA A 396 -7.38 7.04 8.21
C ALA A 396 -8.72 7.70 7.83
N GLN A 397 -8.71 8.63 6.88
CA GLN A 397 -9.91 9.38 6.46
C GLN A 397 -10.73 8.64 5.41
N ASP A 398 -10.07 8.14 4.38
CA ASP A 398 -10.73 7.61 3.17
C ASP A 398 -10.77 6.07 3.14
N GLY A 399 -10.07 5.39 4.06
CA GLY A 399 -9.92 3.93 4.08
C GLY A 399 -9.06 3.36 2.95
N ALA A 400 -8.55 4.22 2.06
CA ALA A 400 -7.68 3.88 0.95
C ALA A 400 -6.69 5.02 0.69
N ILE A 401 -5.58 4.70 0.01
CA ILE A 401 -4.56 5.68 -0.37
C ILE A 401 -4.57 5.82 -1.89
N ASN A 402 -4.94 7.00 -2.39
CA ASN A 402 -4.67 7.38 -3.77
C ASN A 402 -3.26 8.00 -3.86
N GLU A 403 -2.25 7.12 -3.91
CA GLU A 403 -0.84 7.51 -3.94
C GLU A 403 -0.56 8.53 -5.05
N GLU A 404 -1.04 8.27 -6.26
CA GLU A 404 -0.70 9.07 -7.43
C GLU A 404 -1.16 10.52 -7.30
N ALA A 405 -2.42 10.74 -6.92
CA ALA A 405 -2.96 12.09 -6.77
C ALA A 405 -2.22 12.87 -5.66
N ILE A 406 -1.96 12.22 -4.52
CA ILE A 406 -1.28 12.83 -3.38
C ILE A 406 0.18 13.14 -3.72
N SER A 407 0.89 12.19 -4.34
CA SER A 407 2.29 12.32 -4.74
C SER A 407 2.48 13.40 -5.79
N VAL A 408 1.65 13.43 -6.84
CA VAL A 408 1.76 14.45 -7.91
C VAL A 408 1.52 15.85 -7.36
N ALA A 409 0.48 16.03 -6.54
CA ALA A 409 0.19 17.32 -5.92
C ALA A 409 1.33 17.80 -4.99
N GLU A 410 1.89 16.88 -4.20
CA GLU A 410 2.97 17.25 -3.27
C GLU A 410 4.30 17.48 -3.99
N LEU A 411 4.62 16.68 -5.01
CA LEU A 411 5.78 16.90 -5.86
C LEU A 411 5.69 18.23 -6.59
N ASP A 412 4.52 18.63 -7.08
CA ASP A 412 4.33 19.95 -7.70
C ASP A 412 4.47 21.08 -6.67
N ARG A 413 3.91 20.92 -5.46
CA ARG A 413 4.08 21.89 -4.38
C ARG A 413 5.55 22.12 -4.00
N ILE A 414 6.35 21.05 -3.98
CA ILE A 414 7.76 21.10 -3.56
C ILE A 414 8.68 21.47 -4.73
N TYR A 415 8.53 20.80 -5.87
CA TYR A 415 9.43 20.86 -7.01
C TYR A 415 8.90 21.71 -8.19
N GLY A 416 7.65 22.15 -8.17
CA GLY A 416 7.02 22.89 -9.28
C GLY A 416 7.77 24.17 -9.64
N SER A 417 8.20 24.95 -8.65
CA SER A 417 8.99 26.17 -8.88
C SER A 417 10.36 25.89 -9.51
N TYR A 418 11.01 24.77 -9.14
CA TYR A 418 12.27 24.34 -9.75
C TYR A 418 12.05 23.86 -11.18
N THR A 419 11.01 23.07 -11.41
CA THR A 419 10.61 22.61 -12.74
C THR A 419 10.41 23.80 -13.69
N GLN A 420 9.67 24.83 -13.24
CA GLN A 420 9.46 26.05 -14.04
C GLN A 420 10.77 26.77 -14.35
N LYS A 421 11.62 27.01 -13.34
CA LYS A 421 12.93 27.66 -13.54
C LYS A 421 13.85 26.89 -14.49
N VAL A 422 13.85 25.55 -14.42
CA VAL A 422 14.60 24.71 -15.36
C VAL A 422 14.08 24.91 -16.78
N GLN A 423 12.76 24.85 -16.98
CA GLN A 423 12.16 25.05 -18.31
C GLN A 423 12.41 26.46 -18.87
N GLU A 424 12.34 27.50 -18.04
CA GLU A 424 12.68 28.86 -18.43
C GLU A 424 14.16 29.00 -18.82
N SER A 425 15.06 28.37 -18.06
CA SER A 425 16.49 28.34 -18.36
C SER A 425 16.77 27.69 -19.72
N LEU A 426 16.13 26.54 -19.99
CA LEU A 426 16.25 25.83 -21.27
C LEU A 426 15.80 26.71 -22.45
N LYS A 427 14.62 27.31 -22.36
CA LYS A 427 14.10 28.21 -23.42
C LYS A 427 14.99 29.42 -23.64
N LYS A 428 15.42 30.06 -22.55
CA LYS A 428 16.33 31.22 -22.62
C LYS A 428 17.66 30.84 -23.26
N GLN A 429 18.16 29.64 -22.96
CA GLN A 429 19.39 29.13 -23.56
C GLN A 429 19.23 28.88 -25.06
N GLU A 430 18.13 28.26 -25.50
CA GLU A 430 17.84 28.05 -26.92
C GLU A 430 17.81 29.37 -27.70
N GLU A 431 17.10 30.38 -27.18
CA GLU A 431 17.05 31.71 -27.78
C GLU A 431 18.43 32.37 -27.82
N LEU A 432 19.20 32.22 -26.75
CA LEU A 432 20.55 32.78 -26.68
C LEU A 432 21.48 32.12 -27.71
N LEU A 433 21.48 30.79 -27.82
CA LEU A 433 22.30 30.05 -28.79
C LEU A 433 21.92 30.43 -30.22
N LYS A 434 20.62 30.50 -30.54
CA LYS A 434 20.14 30.97 -31.85
C LYS A 434 20.66 32.37 -32.18
N ASN A 435 20.58 33.27 -31.19
CA ASN A 435 21.04 34.64 -31.35
C ASN A 435 22.56 34.78 -31.46
N ILE A 436 23.33 33.92 -30.77
CA ILE A 436 24.79 33.86 -30.90
C ILE A 436 25.16 33.38 -32.30
N GLN A 437 24.49 32.33 -32.80
CA GLN A 437 24.78 31.75 -34.10
C GLN A 437 24.42 32.64 -35.30
N VAL A 438 23.42 33.53 -35.16
CA VAL A 438 23.11 34.53 -36.20
C VAL A 438 24.08 35.71 -36.18
N GLN A 439 24.71 35.98 -35.03
CA GLN A 439 25.62 37.11 -34.87
C GLN A 439 27.09 36.80 -35.10
N HIS A 440 27.48 35.54 -34.87
CA HIS A 440 28.75 34.99 -35.31
C HIS A 440 28.69 34.71 -36.81
#